data_AF-A0A2D6ZDY6-F1
#
_entry.id   AF-A0A2D6ZDY6-F1
#
_cell.length_a   1.000
_cell.length_b   1.000
_cell.length_c   1.000
_cell.angle_alpha   90.00
_cell.angle_beta   90.00
_cell.angle_gamma   90.00
#
_symmetry.space_group_name_H-M   'P 1'
#
loop_
_entity.id
_entity.type
_entity.pdbx_description
1 polymer ?
#
loop_
_entity_poly.entity_id
_entity_poly.type
_entity_poly.pdbx_seq_one_letter_code
_entity_poly.pdbx_strand_id
1 'polypeptide(L)' 'MTTIIVRNNNVEKAIRSLKRKVQKNGLIKELRDRQYYQKPSEKKREKNKAKMKKIFLAQKKWDELNGIVIVKGKKVKKL' A
#
# COMPACT_ATOMS: atom_id res chain seq x y z
N MET A 1 -3.81 16.12 -12.66
CA MET A 1 -3.63 15.52 -14.01
C MET A 1 -2.33 14.73 -14.04
N THR A 2 -2.31 13.55 -14.67
CA THR A 2 -1.12 12.67 -14.66
C THR A 2 -0.54 12.60 -16.07
N THR A 3 0.60 13.27 -16.30
CA THR A 3 1.28 13.25 -17.61
C THR A 3 2.39 12.19 -17.62
N ILE A 4 2.49 11.43 -18.71
CA ILE A 4 3.57 10.46 -18.97
C ILE A 4 4.24 10.82 -20.28
N ILE A 5 5.55 11.02 -20.23
CA ILE A 5 6.38 11.26 -21.41
C ILE A 5 6.90 9.89 -21.87
N VAL A 6 6.64 9.54 -23.13
CA VAL A 6 7.19 8.33 -23.75
C VAL A 6 8.57 8.67 -24.29
N ARG A 7 9.58 7.90 -23.92
CA ARG A 7 10.94 8.02 -24.46
C ARG A 7 11.27 6.77 -25.27
N ASN A 8 11.97 6.96 -26.39
CA ASN A 8 12.50 5.88 -27.24
C ASN A 8 11.42 4.90 -27.76
N ASN A 9 10.23 5.41 -28.08
CA ASN A 9 9.06 4.62 -28.51
C ASN A 9 8.70 3.44 -27.59
N ASN A 10 9.12 3.45 -26.32
CA ASN A 10 8.85 2.35 -25.41
C ASN A 10 7.48 2.54 -24.73
N VAL A 11 6.43 2.13 -25.44
CA VAL A 11 5.03 2.26 -25.01
C VAL A 11 4.71 1.38 -23.82
N GLU A 12 5.26 0.16 -23.75
CA GLU A 12 4.97 -0.78 -22.66
C GLU A 12 5.43 -0.24 -21.29
N LYS A 13 6.63 0.37 -21.25
CA LYS A 13 7.16 1.02 -20.04
C LYS A 13 6.32 2.24 -19.66
N ALA A 14 5.81 2.99 -20.63
CA ALA A 14 4.93 4.13 -20.40
C ALA A 14 3.59 3.69 -19.76
N ILE A 15 2.98 2.60 -20.26
CA ILE A 15 1.76 2.01 -19.69
C ILE A 15 2.00 1.55 -18.25
N ARG A 16 3.13 0.88 -17.98
CA ARG A 16 3.49 0.45 -16.62
C ARG A 16 3.66 1.64 -15.67
N SER A 17 4.31 2.70 -16.13
CA SER A 17 4.48 3.93 -15.36
C SER A 17 3.15 4.64 -15.11
N LEU A 18 2.28 4.71 -16.11
CA LEU A 18 0.92 5.23 -15.97
C LEU A 18 0.14 4.48 -14.90
N LYS A 19 0.08 3.14 -14.99
CA LYS A 19 -0.61 2.30 -14.00
C LYS A 19 -0.10 2.56 -12.58
N ARG A 20 1.22 2.63 -12.39
CA ARG A 20 1.83 2.94 -11.08
C ARG A 20 1.48 4.34 -10.59
N LYS A 21 1.54 5.36 -11.45
CA LYS A 21 1.18 6.74 -11.08
C LYS A 21 -0.31 6.87 -10.75
N VAL A 22 -1.20 6.24 -11.51
CA VAL A 22 -2.65 6.22 -11.24
C VAL A 22 -2.95 5.57 -9.88
N GLN A 23 -2.31 4.44 -9.59
CA GLN A 23 -2.44 3.80 -8.28
C GLN A 23 -1.89 4.68 -7.15
N LYS A 24 -0.73 5.34 -7.35
CA LYS A 24 -0.11 6.23 -6.35
C LYS A 24 -0.96 7.47 -6.07
N ASN A 25 -1.59 8.03 -7.11
CA ASN A 25 -2.50 9.16 -6.98
C ASN A 25 -3.79 8.79 -6.22
N GLY A 26 -4.08 7.50 -6.04
CA GLY A 26 -5.24 7.05 -5.26
C GLY A 26 -6.58 7.24 -5.96
N LEU A 27 -6.59 7.67 -7.23
CA LEU A 27 -7.81 8.00 -8.00
C LEU A 27 -8.84 6.86 -7.96
N ILE A 28 -8.40 5.63 -8.22
CA ILE A 28 -9.29 4.45 -8.21
C ILE A 28 -9.88 4.21 -6.82
N LYS A 29 -9.08 4.43 -5.76
CA LYS A 29 -9.56 4.27 -4.40
C LYS A 29 -10.61 5.33 -4.06
N GLU A 30 -10.33 6.58 -4.43
CA GLU A 30 -11.25 7.68 -4.22
C GLU A 30 -12.57 7.49 -4.96
N LEU A 31 -12.53 7.01 -6.21
CA LEU A 31 -13.73 6.68 -6.96
C LEU A 31 -14.57 5.61 -6.24
N ARG A 32 -13.94 4.56 -5.70
CA ARG A 32 -14.66 3.52 -4.91
C ARG A 32 -15.23 4.09 -3.62
N ASP A 33 -14.47 4.90 -2.90
CA ASP A 33 -14.91 5.53 -1.64
C ASP A 33 -16.10 6.50 -1.87
N ARG A 34 -16.27 7.02 -3.10
CA ARG A 34 -17.36 7.92 -3.50
C ARG A 34 -18.59 7.21 -4.10
N GLN A 35 -18.55 5.90 -4.33
CA GLN A 35 -19.67 5.16 -4.95
C GLN A 35 -20.92 5.13 -4.07
N TYR A 36 -20.77 5.25 -2.76
CA TYR A 36 -21.87 5.23 -1.79
C TYR A 36 -21.53 6.11 -0.59
N TYR A 37 -22.55 6.54 0.14
CA TYR A 37 -22.33 7.25 1.40
C TYR A 37 -21.74 6.29 2.44
N GLN A 38 -20.59 6.67 2.98
CA GLN A 38 -19.95 5.99 4.09
C GLN A 38 -20.05 6.86 5.35
N LYS A 39 -20.59 6.31 6.44
CA LYS A 39 -20.67 7.03 7.71
C LYS A 39 -19.27 7.46 8.17
N PRO A 40 -19.13 8.62 8.83
CA PRO A 40 -17.82 9.14 9.26
C PRO A 40 -17.10 8.19 10.22
N SER A 41 -17.82 7.43 11.05
CA SER A 41 -17.27 6.40 11.93
C SER A 41 -16.65 5.24 11.16
N GLU A 42 -17.29 4.78 10.09
CA GLU A 42 -16.79 3.67 9.26
C GLU A 42 -15.56 4.08 8.48
N LYS A 43 -15.56 5.30 7.92
CA LYS A 43 -14.39 5.88 7.27
C LYS A 43 -13.18 5.96 8.21
N LYS A 44 -13.40 6.35 9.48
CA LYS A 44 -12.34 6.33 10.53
C LYS A 44 -11.86 4.91 10.83
N ARG A 45 -12.78 3.95 10.98
CA ARG A 45 -12.46 2.54 11.24
C ARG A 45 -11.60 1.92 10.13
N GLU A 46 -11.97 2.14 8.87
CA GLU A 46 -11.21 1.63 7.72
C GLU A 46 -9.84 2.29 7.59
N LYS A 47 -9.73 3.60 7.83
CA LYS A 47 -8.45 4.32 7.86
C LYS A 47 -7.51 3.71 8.91
N ASN A 48 -8.02 3.43 10.11
CA ASN A 48 -7.24 2.80 11.18
C ASN A 48 -6.83 1.37 10.82
N LYS A 49 -7.74 0.56 10.30
CA LYS A 49 -7.45 -0.81 9.84
C LYS A 49 -6.35 -0.82 8.76
N ALA A 50 -6.42 0.10 7.80
CA ALA A 50 -5.39 0.24 6.76
C ALA A 50 -4.03 0.69 7.34
N LYS A 51 -4.03 1.61 8.32
CA LYS A 51 -2.81 2.03 9.02
C LYS A 51 -2.17 0.87 9.77
N MET A 52 -2.95 0.13 10.57
CA MET A 52 -2.46 -1.01 11.34
C MET A 52 -1.90 -2.11 10.43
N LYS A 53 -2.57 -2.41 9.32
CA LYS A 53 -2.06 -3.37 8.32
C LYS A 53 -0.70 -2.94 7.75
N LYS A 54 -0.51 -1.66 7.45
CA LYS A 54 0.78 -1.14 6.97
C LYS A 54 1.88 -1.27 8.02
N ILE A 55 1.59 -0.90 9.26
CA ILE A 55 2.53 -1.03 10.38
C ILE A 55 2.92 -2.50 10.59
N PHE A 56 1.93 -3.40 10.61
CA PHE A 56 2.15 -4.83 10.76
C PHE A 56 3.04 -5.41 9.64
N LEU A 57 2.77 -5.06 8.38
CA LEU A 57 3.58 -5.51 7.24
C LEU A 57 5.02 -4.96 7.30
N ALA A 58 5.19 -3.70 7.69
CA ALA A 58 6.51 -3.09 7.85
C ALA A 58 7.29 -3.77 8.98
N GLN A 59 6.63 -4.04 10.11
CA GLN A 59 7.22 -4.75 11.23
C GLN A 59 7.63 -6.17 10.83
N LYS A 60 6.76 -6.91 10.13
CA LYS A 60 7.08 -8.25 9.64
C LYS A 60 8.33 -8.25 8.74
N LYS A 61 8.41 -7.29 7.81
CA LYS A 61 9.57 -7.13 6.92
C LYS A 61 10.85 -6.80 7.70
N TRP A 62 10.75 -5.96 8.73
CA TRP A 62 11.88 -5.63 9.60
C TRP A 62 12.32 -6.83 10.44
N ASP A 63 11.37 -7.60 10.96
CA ASP A 63 11.64 -8.84 11.70
C ASP A 63 12.35 -9.86 10.78
N GLU A 64 11.87 -10.05 9.55
CA GLU A 64 12.50 -10.90 8.53
C GLU A 64 13.95 -10.48 8.24
N LEU A 65 14.20 -9.18 8.00
CA LEU A 65 15.54 -8.66 7.72
C LEU A 65 16.52 -8.86 8.89
N ASN A 66 16.03 -8.77 10.12
CA ASN A 66 16.84 -8.93 11.33
C ASN A 66 16.92 -10.38 11.82
N GLY A 67 16.34 -11.34 11.08
CA GLY A 67 16.31 -12.75 11.47
C GLY A 67 15.49 -13.01 12.75
N ILE A 68 14.52 -12.15 13.06
CA ILE A 68 13.69 -12.27 14.25
C ILE A 68 12.54 -13.24 13.96
N VAL A 69 12.41 -14.27 14.79
CA VAL A 69 11.35 -15.28 14.72
C VAL A 69 10.49 -15.20 15.97
N ILE A 70 9.19 -15.43 15.80
CA ILE A 70 8.25 -15.51 16.93
C ILE A 70 8.28 -16.94 17.47
N VAL A 71 8.74 -17.12 18.70
CA VAL A 71 8.74 -18.41 19.42
C VAL A 71 7.90 -18.25 20.68
N LYS A 72 6.85 -19.08 20.84
CA LYS A 72 5.91 -19.02 21.98
C LYS A 72 5.41 -17.58 22.27
N GLY A 73 5.10 -16.82 21.21
CA GLY A 73 4.58 -15.46 21.32
C GLY A 73 5.62 -14.37 21.64
N LYS A 74 6.90 -14.72 21.84
CA LYS A 74 7.99 -13.77 22.07
C LYS A 74 8.85 -13.61 20.82
N LYS A 75 9.30 -12.39 20.53
CA LYS A 75 10.26 -12.09 19.46
C LYS A 75 11.65 -12.50 19.92
N VAL A 76 12.28 -13.42 19.21
CA VAL A 76 13.63 -13.90 19.50
C VAL A 76 14.46 -13.75 18.23
N LYS A 77 15.68 -13.22 18.35
CA LYS A 77 16.62 -13.18 17.22
C LYS A 77 17.13 -14.60 16.98
N LYS A 78 16.99 -15.11 15.75
CA LYS A 78 17.60 -16.37 15.35
C LYS A 78 19.12 -16.15 15.37
N LEU A 79 19.80 -16.82 16.30
CA LEU A 79 21.26 -16.89 16.35
C LEU A 79 21.80 -17.45 15.04
#